data_AF-A0AAD7UC14-F1
#
_entry.id   AF-A0AAD7UC14-F1
#
_cell.length_a   1.000
_cell.length_b   1.000
_cell.length_c   1.000
_cell.angle_alpha   90.00
_cell.angle_beta   90.00
_cell.angle_gamma   90.00
#
_symmetry.space_group_name_H-M   'P 1'
#
loop_
_entity.id
_entity.type
_entity.pdbx_description
1 polymer ?
#
loop_
_entity_poly.entity_id
_entity_poly.type
_entity_poly.pdbx_seq_one_letter_code
_entity_poly.pdbx_strand_id
1 'polypeptide(L)'
;MAPQPTWAEDSSELVAPLTATPPPPTPMWRTRIVKVIKGLCLFGAVVSTSIGCYGFWFSWHTYHKGRQVDPVLWLISFYVAAFGVATSLAELDAAIIFGRFPFLASRFGRGATYVFIGSLAFVQGIQFNRKFGSPYFMIVGGYEMAAGVSLAASYACVGTGGAGEYNVYRPPAESAVV
;
A
#
# COMPACT_ATOMS: atom_id res chain seq x y z
N MET A 1 53.58 -16.94 27.12
CA MET A 1 53.87 -15.64 26.50
C MET A 1 53.55 -15.78 25.02
N ALA A 2 52.40 -15.26 24.58
CA ALA A 2 52.00 -15.25 23.19
C ALA A 2 52.29 -13.86 22.59
N PRO A 3 52.87 -13.76 21.38
CA PRO A 3 53.16 -12.48 20.76
C PRO A 3 51.86 -11.78 20.30
N GLN A 4 51.74 -10.50 20.61
CA GLN A 4 50.69 -9.60 20.12
C GLN A 4 50.95 -9.28 18.64
N PRO A 5 49.99 -9.43 17.73
CA PRO A 5 50.13 -8.95 16.36
C PRO A 5 49.86 -7.44 16.30
N THR A 6 50.91 -6.70 16.02
CA THR A 6 50.92 -5.29 15.61
C THR A 6 50.41 -5.18 14.17
N TRP A 7 49.18 -4.70 13.98
CA TRP A 7 48.69 -4.18 12.70
C TRP A 7 47.88 -2.91 12.96
N ALA A 8 48.60 -1.87 13.37
CA ALA A 8 48.18 -0.50 13.16
C ALA A 8 49.08 0.03 12.05
N GLU A 9 48.55 0.11 10.82
CA GLU A 9 48.87 1.11 9.80
C GLU A 9 48.11 0.79 8.50
N ASP A 10 47.65 1.86 7.85
CA ASP A 10 47.14 1.93 6.48
C ASP A 10 45.79 1.31 6.12
N SER A 11 44.72 2.00 6.54
CA SER A 11 43.56 2.21 5.65
C SER A 11 42.86 3.52 5.94
N SER A 12 43.64 4.61 6.02
CA SER A 12 43.17 5.94 5.62
C SER A 12 43.03 5.98 4.09
N GLU A 13 42.21 5.09 3.53
CA GLU A 13 41.59 5.35 2.24
C GLU A 13 40.64 6.50 2.48
N LEU A 14 41.15 7.66 2.10
CA LEU A 14 40.47 8.87 1.74
C LEU A 14 39.25 8.51 0.86
N VAL A 15 38.15 8.08 1.47
CA VAL A 15 36.83 8.06 0.82
C VAL A 15 36.53 9.52 0.60
N ALA A 16 36.95 10.02 -0.56
CA ALA A 16 36.57 11.31 -1.07
C ALA A 16 35.07 11.46 -0.80
N PRO A 17 34.62 12.56 -0.17
CA PRO A 17 33.19 12.80 -0.07
C PRO A 17 32.70 12.79 -1.50
N LEU A 18 31.94 11.75 -1.88
CA LEU A 18 31.15 11.75 -3.09
C LEU A 18 30.40 13.08 -3.01
N THR A 19 30.86 14.04 -3.78
CA THR A 19 30.19 15.31 -4.02
C THR A 19 28.82 14.90 -4.50
N ALA A 20 27.88 14.84 -3.56
CA ALA A 20 26.49 14.57 -3.81
C ALA A 20 26.01 15.73 -4.64
N THR A 21 26.14 15.58 -5.96
CA THR A 21 25.53 16.47 -6.90
C THR A 21 24.05 16.48 -6.52
N PRO A 22 23.47 17.65 -6.23
CA PRO A 22 22.07 17.72 -5.85
C PRO A 22 21.27 17.03 -6.96
N PRO A 23 20.31 16.15 -6.60
CA PRO A 23 19.54 15.43 -7.59
C PRO A 23 18.93 16.46 -8.57
N PRO A 24 18.98 16.19 -9.88
CA PRO A 24 18.47 17.12 -10.88
C PRO A 24 17.03 17.51 -10.51
N PRO A 25 16.66 18.80 -10.63
CA PRO A 25 15.35 19.27 -10.23
C PRO A 25 14.29 18.46 -10.96
N THR A 26 13.55 17.64 -10.20
CA THR A 26 12.45 16.86 -10.76
C THR A 26 11.44 17.84 -11.34
N PRO A 27 10.98 17.63 -12.58
CA PRO A 27 10.11 18.60 -13.21
C PRO A 27 8.79 18.71 -12.44
N MET A 28 8.34 19.94 -12.17
CA MET A 28 7.18 20.24 -11.29
C MET A 28 5.88 19.51 -11.67
N TRP A 29 5.74 19.07 -12.92
CA TRP A 29 4.57 18.31 -13.37
C TRP A 29 4.53 16.88 -12.80
N ARG A 30 5.69 16.24 -12.58
CA ARG A 30 5.76 14.89 -11.99
C ARG A 30 5.26 14.87 -10.54
N THR A 31 5.63 15.86 -9.73
CA THR A 31 5.20 15.95 -8.34
C THR A 31 3.70 16.23 -8.21
N ARG A 32 3.10 16.99 -9.14
CA ARG A 32 1.64 17.18 -9.18
C ARG A 32 0.91 15.88 -9.52
N ILE A 33 1.37 15.14 -10.53
CA ILE A 33 0.75 13.86 -10.92
C ILE A 33 0.78 12.85 -9.77
N VAL A 34 1.92 12.71 -9.09
CA VAL A 34 2.04 11.78 -7.95
C VAL A 34 1.07 12.13 -6.82
N LYS A 35 0.88 13.42 -6.51
CA LYS A 35 -0.08 13.86 -5.50
C LYS A 35 -1.53 13.53 -5.89
N VAL A 36 -1.88 13.74 -7.16
CA VAL A 36 -3.22 13.41 -7.68
C VAL A 36 -3.46 11.90 -7.61
N ILE A 37 -2.50 11.08 -8.03
CA ILE A 37 -2.61 9.61 -7.97
C ILE A 37 -2.77 9.15 -6.51
N LYS A 38 -1.96 9.66 -5.58
CA LYS A 38 -2.12 9.34 -4.14
C LYS A 38 -3.51 9.71 -3.62
N GLY A 39 -4.02 10.89 -3.98
CA GLY A 39 -5.38 11.31 -3.58
C GLY A 39 -6.47 10.40 -4.14
N LEU A 40 -6.34 9.96 -5.40
CA LEU A 40 -7.24 9.00 -6.03
C LEU A 40 -7.19 7.62 -5.37
N CYS A 41 -6.00 7.13 -5.05
CA CYS A 41 -5.83 5.87 -4.31
C CYS A 41 -6.46 5.93 -2.92
N LEU A 42 -6.24 7.02 -2.17
CA LEU A 42 -6.86 7.24 -0.86
C LEU A 42 -8.38 7.29 -0.96
N PHE A 43 -8.92 8.01 -1.94
CA PHE A 43 -10.36 8.04 -2.18
C PHE A 43 -10.92 6.64 -2.49
N GLY A 44 -10.25 5.88 -3.36
CA GLY A 44 -10.59 4.49 -3.65
C GLY A 44 -10.65 3.63 -2.39
N ALA A 45 -9.60 3.69 -1.56
CA ALA A 45 -9.51 2.92 -0.32
C ALA A 45 -10.64 3.27 0.68
N VAL A 46 -11.01 4.55 0.80
CA VAL A 46 -12.14 4.98 1.65
C VAL A 46 -13.47 4.47 1.11
N VAL A 47 -13.68 4.55 -0.21
CA VAL A 47 -14.89 4.04 -0.85
C VAL A 47 -15.00 2.53 -0.68
N SER A 48 -13.91 1.77 -0.91
CA SER A 48 -13.90 0.33 -0.73
C SER A 48 -14.07 -0.09 0.73
N THR A 49 -13.51 0.64 1.68
CA THR A 49 -13.77 0.42 3.10
C THR A 49 -15.25 0.59 3.40
N SER A 50 -15.86 1.67 2.88
CA SER A 50 -17.29 1.94 3.05
C SER A 50 -18.14 0.81 2.46
N ILE A 51 -17.82 0.37 1.25
CA ILE A 51 -18.46 -0.75 0.55
C ILE A 51 -18.33 -2.06 1.34
N GLY A 52 -17.15 -2.37 1.86
CA GLY A 52 -16.91 -3.55 2.69
C GLY A 52 -17.79 -3.53 3.94
N CYS A 53 -17.86 -2.39 4.64
CA CYS A 53 -18.72 -2.17 5.79
C CYS A 53 -20.21 -2.30 5.43
N TYR A 54 -20.66 -1.72 4.31
CA TYR A 54 -22.03 -1.84 3.83
C TYR A 54 -22.39 -3.29 3.50
N GLY A 55 -21.51 -4.02 2.80
CA GLY A 55 -21.72 -5.42 2.48
C GLY A 55 -21.74 -6.31 3.72
N PHE A 56 -20.93 -5.99 4.73
CA PHE A 56 -20.94 -6.67 6.03
C PHE A 56 -22.25 -6.43 6.78
N TRP A 57 -22.66 -5.17 6.92
CA TRP A 57 -23.92 -4.80 7.58
C TRP A 57 -25.13 -5.42 6.88
N PHE A 58 -25.14 -5.39 5.55
CA PHE A 58 -26.22 -5.98 4.76
C PHE A 58 -26.28 -7.51 4.92
N SER A 59 -25.13 -8.17 4.92
CA SER A 59 -25.05 -9.62 5.15
C SER A 59 -25.55 -9.98 6.55
N TRP A 60 -25.15 -9.23 7.58
CA TRP A 60 -25.60 -9.40 8.96
C TRP A 60 -27.11 -9.20 9.09
N HIS A 61 -27.65 -8.13 8.51
CA HIS A 61 -29.08 -7.82 8.55
C HIS A 61 -29.92 -8.89 7.83
N THR A 62 -29.39 -9.45 6.73
CA THR A 62 -30.06 -10.52 5.97
C THR A 62 -30.02 -11.86 6.71
N TYR A 63 -28.96 -12.12 7.47
CA TYR A 63 -28.81 -13.32 8.31
C TYR A 63 -29.89 -13.37 9.41
N HIS A 64 -30.10 -12.25 10.11
CA HIS A 64 -31.14 -12.16 11.14
C HIS A 64 -32.57 -12.35 10.62
N LYS A 65 -32.80 -12.13 9.32
CA LYS A 65 -34.10 -12.35 8.66
C LYS A 65 -34.32 -13.79 8.20
N GLY A 66 -33.46 -14.73 8.60
CA GLY A 66 -33.62 -16.16 8.33
C GLY A 66 -33.39 -16.56 6.87
N ARG A 67 -32.80 -15.67 6.05
CA ARG A 67 -32.36 -16.03 4.70
C ARG A 67 -30.97 -16.68 4.77
N GLN A 68 -30.74 -17.66 3.90
CA GLN A 68 -29.42 -18.27 3.75
C GLN A 68 -28.45 -17.19 3.24
N VAL A 69 -27.54 -16.77 4.11
CA VAL A 69 -26.44 -15.87 3.75
C VAL A 69 -25.23 -16.72 3.43
N ASP A 70 -24.65 -16.50 2.26
CA ASP A 70 -23.41 -17.14 1.86
C ASP A 70 -22.28 -16.64 2.78
N PRO A 71 -21.69 -17.47 3.66
CA PRO A 71 -20.65 -17.02 4.60
C PRO A 71 -19.42 -16.46 3.88
N VAL A 72 -19.22 -16.87 2.62
CA VAL A 72 -18.20 -16.36 1.71
C VAL A 72 -18.37 -14.86 1.46
N LEU A 73 -19.61 -14.38 1.28
CA LEU A 73 -19.87 -12.96 1.03
C LEU A 73 -19.51 -12.10 2.23
N TRP A 74 -19.81 -12.61 3.42
CA TRP A 74 -19.47 -11.98 4.70
C TRP A 74 -17.95 -11.88 4.89
N LEU A 75 -17.24 -12.98 4.59
CA LEU A 75 -15.78 -13.03 4.64
C LEU A 75 -15.12 -12.08 3.63
N ILE A 76 -15.62 -12.03 2.39
CA ILE A 76 -15.11 -11.10 1.36
C ILE A 76 -15.32 -9.65 1.80
N SER A 77 -16.50 -9.30 2.33
CA SER A 77 -16.77 -7.95 2.87
C SER A 77 -15.81 -7.56 3.99
N PHE A 78 -15.53 -8.50 4.90
CA PHE A 78 -14.58 -8.26 5.98
C PHE A 78 -13.16 -8.01 5.44
N TYR A 79 -12.71 -8.81 4.46
CA TYR A 79 -11.41 -8.60 3.83
C TYR A 79 -11.33 -7.26 3.09
N VAL A 80 -12.34 -6.91 2.29
CA VAL A 80 -12.36 -5.63 1.57
C VAL A 80 -12.31 -4.45 2.54
N ALA A 81 -13.03 -4.52 3.67
CA ALA A 81 -12.99 -3.48 4.70
C ALA A 81 -11.61 -3.42 5.41
N ALA A 82 -11.11 -4.55 5.90
CA ALA A 82 -9.84 -4.60 6.63
C ALA A 82 -8.65 -4.17 5.76
N PHE A 83 -8.60 -4.67 4.53
CA PHE A 83 -7.57 -4.28 3.58
C PHE A 83 -7.75 -2.86 3.07
N GLY A 84 -8.97 -2.35 2.90
CA GLY A 84 -9.23 -0.95 2.57
C GLY A 84 -8.73 0.02 3.65
N VAL A 85 -8.87 -0.34 4.93
CA VAL A 85 -8.27 0.42 6.04
C VAL A 85 -6.74 0.32 5.99
N ALA A 86 -6.19 -0.87 5.76
CA ALA A 86 -4.75 -1.07 5.67
C ALA A 86 -4.12 -0.26 4.52
N THR A 87 -4.76 -0.21 3.35
CA THR A 87 -4.30 0.60 2.22
C THR A 87 -4.45 2.10 2.48
N SER A 88 -5.54 2.53 3.12
CA SER A 88 -5.71 3.93 3.54
C SER A 88 -4.59 4.39 4.47
N LEU A 89 -4.26 3.56 5.46
CA LEU A 89 -3.17 3.85 6.40
C LEU A 89 -1.78 3.77 5.74
N ALA A 90 -1.60 2.89 4.76
CA ALA A 90 -0.37 2.85 3.95
C ALA A 90 -0.21 4.11 3.10
N GLU A 91 -1.29 4.66 2.52
CA GLU A 91 -1.25 5.93 1.78
C GLU A 91 -0.99 7.14 2.69
N LEU A 92 -1.42 7.09 3.94
CA LEU A 92 -1.08 8.07 4.99
C LEU A 92 0.36 7.91 5.52
N ASP A 93 1.13 6.96 4.99
CA ASP A 93 2.49 6.62 5.41
C ASP A 93 2.59 6.38 6.93
N ALA A 94 1.56 5.75 7.51
CA ALA A 94 1.53 5.40 8.93
C ALA A 94 2.59 4.34 9.27
N ALA A 95 3.64 4.74 10.00
CA ALA A 95 4.79 3.90 10.34
C ALA A 95 4.43 2.55 11.00
N ILE A 96 3.31 2.48 11.71
CA ILE A 96 2.81 1.29 12.39
C ILE A 96 2.56 0.13 11.39
N ILE A 97 2.09 0.44 10.17
CA ILE A 97 1.75 -0.60 9.19
C ILE A 97 2.97 -1.17 8.48
N PHE A 98 4.01 -0.37 8.25
CA PHE A 98 5.23 -0.86 7.62
C PHE A 98 6.00 -1.84 8.51
N GLY A 99 5.89 -1.70 9.83
CA GLY A 99 6.44 -2.67 10.78
C GLY A 99 5.76 -4.04 10.75
N ARG A 100 4.50 -4.12 10.30
CA ARG A 100 3.73 -5.38 10.27
C ARG A 100 3.59 -5.98 8.88
N PHE A 101 3.60 -5.14 7.84
CA PHE A 101 3.48 -5.55 6.45
C PHE A 101 4.51 -4.81 5.58
N PRO A 102 5.76 -5.30 5.49
CA PRO A 102 6.82 -4.65 4.74
C PRO A 102 6.53 -4.57 3.23
N PHE A 103 5.69 -5.46 2.70
CA PHE A 103 5.29 -5.40 1.29
C PHE A 103 4.47 -4.14 0.93
N LEU A 104 3.69 -3.59 1.88
CA LEU A 104 2.97 -2.32 1.68
C LEU A 104 3.91 -1.11 1.68
N ALA A 105 5.17 -1.24 2.12
CA ALA A 105 6.15 -0.16 1.96
C ALA A 105 6.54 0.04 0.48
N SER A 106 6.51 -1.04 -0.32
CA SER A 106 6.81 -0.97 -1.74
C SER A 106 5.61 -0.46 -2.55
N ARG A 107 5.86 0.43 -3.53
CA ARG A 107 4.82 0.90 -4.46
C ARG A 107 4.19 -0.24 -5.26
N PHE A 108 4.99 -1.23 -5.63
CA PHE A 108 4.51 -2.44 -6.30
C PHE A 108 3.56 -3.24 -5.40
N GLY A 109 3.93 -3.49 -4.15
CA GLY A 109 3.10 -4.22 -3.19
C GLY A 109 1.78 -3.51 -2.89
N ARG A 110 1.78 -2.18 -2.77
CA ARG A 110 0.53 -1.39 -2.70
C ARG A 110 -0.32 -1.59 -3.95
N GLY A 111 0.27 -1.48 -5.14
CA GLY A 111 -0.43 -1.65 -6.42
C GLY A 111 -1.05 -3.03 -6.56
N ALA A 112 -0.28 -4.09 -6.28
CA ALA A 112 -0.77 -5.47 -6.29
C ALA A 112 -1.91 -5.70 -5.28
N THR A 113 -1.81 -5.07 -4.11
CA THR A 113 -2.88 -5.11 -3.09
C THR A 113 -4.16 -4.46 -3.58
N TYR A 114 -4.09 -3.30 -4.24
CA TYR A 114 -5.26 -2.66 -4.87
C TYR A 114 -5.87 -3.51 -5.97
N VAL A 115 -5.06 -4.18 -6.81
CA VAL A 115 -5.58 -5.12 -7.82
C VAL A 115 -6.30 -6.30 -7.16
N PHE A 116 -5.72 -6.86 -6.10
CA PHE A 116 -6.32 -7.97 -5.37
C PHE A 116 -7.65 -7.58 -4.71
N ILE A 117 -7.67 -6.49 -3.95
CA ILE A 117 -8.88 -5.99 -3.29
C ILE A 117 -9.94 -5.60 -4.34
N GLY A 118 -9.54 -4.88 -5.38
CA GLY A 118 -10.42 -4.48 -6.47
C GLY A 118 -11.05 -5.68 -7.18
N SER A 119 -10.31 -6.77 -7.37
CA SER A 119 -10.84 -8.01 -7.94
C SER A 119 -11.88 -8.67 -7.04
N LEU A 120 -11.67 -8.67 -5.72
CA LEU A 120 -12.64 -9.19 -4.75
C LEU A 120 -13.91 -8.34 -4.73
N ALA A 121 -13.77 -7.00 -4.72
CA ALA A 121 -14.88 -6.06 -4.79
C ALA A 121 -15.66 -6.19 -6.12
N PHE A 122 -14.96 -6.45 -7.23
CA PHE A 122 -15.57 -6.67 -8.54
C PHE A 122 -16.40 -7.95 -8.57
N VAL A 123 -15.84 -9.07 -8.07
CA VAL A 123 -16.55 -10.36 -7.98
C VAL A 123 -17.77 -10.23 -7.05
N GLN A 124 -17.61 -9.56 -5.91
CA GLN A 124 -18.72 -9.23 -5.01
C GLN A 124 -19.78 -8.40 -5.73
N GLY A 125 -19.37 -7.40 -6.52
CA GLY A 125 -20.26 -6.57 -7.31
C GLY A 125 -21.06 -7.34 -8.36
N ILE A 126 -20.47 -8.34 -9.01
CA ILE A 126 -21.21 -9.22 -9.93
C ILE A 126 -22.33 -9.97 -9.20
N GLN A 127 -22.04 -10.51 -8.00
CA GLN A 127 -23.05 -11.22 -7.21
C GLN A 127 -24.17 -10.29 -6.74
N PHE A 128 -23.82 -9.09 -6.28
CA PHE A 128 -24.80 -8.07 -5.87
C PHE A 128 -25.63 -7.56 -7.04
N ASN A 129 -25.03 -7.36 -8.22
CA ASN A 129 -25.76 -6.91 -9.40
C ASN A 129 -26.78 -7.97 -9.86
N ARG A 130 -26.42 -9.26 -9.81
CA ARG A 130 -27.37 -10.34 -10.13
C ARG A 130 -28.53 -10.44 -9.13
N LYS A 131 -28.28 -10.23 -7.83
CA LYS A 131 -29.30 -10.36 -6.77
C LYS A 131 -30.15 -9.08 -6.58
N PHE A 132 -29.57 -7.89 -6.80
CA PHE A 132 -30.17 -6.60 -6.42
C PHE A 132 -30.16 -5.54 -7.55
N GLY A 133 -29.62 -5.84 -8.74
CA GLY A 133 -29.62 -4.93 -9.89
C GLY A 133 -28.74 -3.69 -9.75
N SER A 134 -27.80 -3.68 -8.80
CA SER A 134 -26.95 -2.53 -8.49
C SER A 134 -25.52 -2.72 -9.02
N PRO A 135 -25.09 -1.95 -10.04
CA PRO A 135 -23.76 -2.10 -10.64
C PRO A 135 -22.65 -1.34 -9.89
N TYR A 136 -22.97 -0.56 -8.84
CA TYR A 136 -22.01 0.34 -8.18
C TYR A 136 -20.76 -0.38 -7.65
N PHE A 137 -20.94 -1.53 -7.01
CA PHE A 137 -19.85 -2.35 -6.47
C PHE A 137 -18.88 -2.84 -7.56
N MET A 138 -19.41 -3.15 -8.75
CA MET A 138 -18.62 -3.59 -9.89
C MET A 138 -17.79 -2.44 -10.47
N ILE A 139 -18.38 -1.24 -10.56
CA ILE A 139 -17.67 -0.04 -11.06
C ILE A 139 -16.51 0.33 -10.12
N VAL A 140 -16.74 0.30 -8.81
CA VAL A 140 -15.70 0.64 -7.83
C VAL A 140 -14.58 -0.41 -7.82
N GLY A 141 -14.91 -1.71 -7.83
CA GLY A 141 -13.89 -2.75 -7.94
C GLY A 141 -13.04 -2.62 -9.21
N GLY A 142 -13.67 -2.28 -10.34
CA GLY A 142 -12.96 -2.01 -11.60
C GLY A 142 -12.04 -0.79 -11.51
N TYR A 143 -12.50 0.29 -10.86
CA TYR A 143 -11.68 1.47 -10.59
C TYR A 143 -10.45 1.15 -9.75
N GLU A 144 -10.60 0.38 -8.66
CA GLU A 144 -9.47 -0.01 -7.81
C GLU A 144 -8.47 -0.90 -8.54
N MET A 145 -8.94 -1.83 -9.38
CA MET A 145 -8.05 -2.61 -10.23
C MET A 145 -7.27 -1.72 -11.19
N ALA A 146 -7.94 -0.78 -11.87
CA ALA A 146 -7.26 0.15 -12.78
C ALA A 146 -6.25 1.04 -12.04
N ALA A 147 -6.58 1.53 -10.85
CA ALA A 147 -5.68 2.31 -10.02
C ALA A 147 -4.46 1.47 -9.56
N GLY A 148 -4.69 0.23 -9.13
CA GLY A 148 -3.63 -0.70 -8.72
C GLY A 148 -2.68 -1.06 -9.86
N VAL A 149 -3.22 -1.35 -11.05
CA VAL A 149 -2.43 -1.57 -12.27
C VAL A 149 -1.65 -0.33 -12.65
N SER A 150 -2.27 0.86 -12.58
CA SER A 150 -1.59 2.12 -12.87
C SER A 150 -0.43 2.37 -11.90
N LEU A 151 -0.62 2.06 -10.62
CA LEU A 151 0.42 2.18 -9.59
C LEU A 151 1.57 1.19 -9.83
N ALA A 152 1.24 -0.07 -10.14
CA ALA A 152 2.22 -1.11 -10.44
C ALA A 152 3.00 -0.80 -11.74
N ALA A 153 2.32 -0.33 -12.78
CA ALA A 153 2.94 0.09 -14.03
C ALA A 153 3.84 1.31 -13.82
N SER A 154 3.44 2.27 -12.99
CA SER A 154 4.28 3.43 -12.64
C SER A 154 5.59 3.01 -11.97
N TYR A 155 5.58 1.93 -11.19
CA TYR A 155 6.79 1.35 -10.60
C TYR A 155 7.64 0.62 -11.64
N ALA A 156 7.04 -0.10 -12.59
CA ALA A 156 7.78 -0.75 -13.68
C ALA A 156 8.43 0.28 -14.63
N CYS A 157 7.77 1.41 -14.89
CA CYS A 157 8.26 2.46 -15.78
C CYS A 157 9.26 3.42 -15.11
N VAL A 158 9.11 3.69 -13.82
CA VAL A 158 10.13 4.38 -13.02
C VAL A 158 11.02 3.28 -12.47
N GLY A 159 11.94 2.79 -13.32
CA GLY A 159 12.88 1.71 -12.97
C GLY A 159 13.42 1.88 -11.55
N THR A 160 13.70 0.74 -10.91
CA THR A 160 14.05 0.47 -9.49
C THR A 160 15.12 1.36 -8.83
N GLY A 161 15.48 2.52 -9.36
CA GLY A 161 16.29 3.53 -8.70
C GLY A 161 15.49 4.28 -7.64
N GLY A 162 15.60 3.83 -6.38
CA GLY A 162 15.71 4.59 -5.13
C GLY A 162 14.75 5.74 -4.79
N ALA A 163 13.90 6.24 -5.69
CA ALA A 163 13.10 7.46 -5.52
C ALA A 163 11.80 7.24 -4.72
N GLY A 164 11.73 6.14 -3.98
CA GLY A 164 10.58 5.75 -3.17
C GLY A 164 10.94 4.88 -1.98
N GLU A 165 12.24 4.65 -1.70
CA GLU A 165 12.66 4.20 -0.37
C GLU A 165 12.37 5.37 0.57
N TYR A 166 11.17 5.36 1.14
CA TYR A 166 10.92 6.01 2.40
C TYR A 166 12.07 5.65 3.30
N ASN A 167 12.79 6.67 3.79
CA ASN A 167 13.80 6.55 4.82
C ASN A 167 13.45 5.35 5.69
N VAL A 168 14.27 4.31 5.60
CA VAL A 168 14.37 3.29 6.63
C VAL A 168 14.28 4.07 7.92
N TYR A 169 13.21 3.87 8.69
CA TYR A 169 13.04 4.50 9.98
C TYR A 169 14.24 4.07 10.81
N ARG A 170 15.31 4.86 10.76
CA ARG A 170 16.46 4.73 11.62
C ARG A 170 15.90 5.23 12.95
N PRO A 171 15.67 4.35 13.94
CA PRO A 171 15.38 4.86 15.27
C PRO A 171 16.47 5.88 15.61
N PRO A 172 16.12 7.02 16.24
CA PRO A 172 17.14 7.95 16.68
C PRO A 172 18.19 7.16 17.46
N ALA A 173 19.45 7.31 17.05
CA ALA A 173 20.59 6.75 17.75
C ALA A 173 20.73 7.51 19.09
N GLU A 174 19.82 7.24 20.01
CA GLU A 174 19.80 7.78 21.36
C GLU A 174 19.87 6.59 22.32
N SER A 175 21.07 6.01 22.42
CA SER A 175 21.53 5.21 23.58
C SER A 175 22.98 4.75 23.36
N ALA A 176 23.83 5.65 22.90
CA ALA A 176 25.28 5.46 22.89
C ALA A 176 26.00 6.59 23.64
N VAL A 177 25.41 7.12 24.71
CA VAL A 177 26.12 7.83 25.79
C VAL A 177 25.23 7.79 27.03
N VAL A 178 25.45 6.79 27.91
CA VAL A 178 25.73 6.95 29.36
C VAL A 178 26.46 5.68 29.80
#